data_AF-A0A2V7RBX9-F1
#
_entry.id   AF-A0A2V7RBX9-F1
#
_cell.length_a   1.000
_cell.length_b   1.000
_cell.length_c   1.000
_cell.angle_alpha   90.00
_cell.angle_beta   90.00
_cell.angle_gamma   90.00
#
_symmetry.space_group_name_H-M   'P 1'
#
loop_
_entity.id
_entity.type
_entity.pdbx_description
1 polymer ?
#
loop_
_entity_poly.entity_id
_entity_poly.type
_entity_poly.pdbx_seq_one_letter_code
_entity_poly.pdbx_strand_id
1 'polypeptide(L)'
;MRDWLRLAFTGSVMRRGLLYAVVVGSVLVGINHGDAILHGDVDGGRLRRIALTVLVPFLVSTSSGVAAIRAMRGSRDEHER
;
A
#
# COMPACT_ATOMS: atom_id res chain seq x y z
N MET A 1 3.97 19.21 -2.85
CA MET A 1 3.99 18.18 -1.78
C MET A 1 2.69 18.11 -0.98
N ARG A 2 2.13 19.24 -0.50
CA ARG A 2 0.87 19.24 0.29
C ARG A 2 -0.32 18.59 -0.41
N ASP A 3 -0.48 18.81 -1.72
CA ASP A 3 -1.58 18.18 -2.49
C ASP A 3 -1.42 16.68 -2.66
N TRP A 4 -0.18 16.20 -2.76
CA TRP A 4 0.11 14.77 -2.84
C TRP A 4 -0.32 14.05 -1.56
N LEU A 5 0.01 14.63 -0.39
CA LEU A 5 -0.42 14.09 0.90
C LEU A 5 -1.95 14.12 1.02
N ARG A 6 -2.60 15.23 0.67
CA ARG A 6 -4.07 15.32 0.69
C ARG A 6 -4.73 14.24 -0.19
N LEU A 7 -4.17 13.98 -1.38
CA LEU A 7 -4.63 12.92 -2.27
C LEU A 7 -4.38 11.52 -1.69
N ALA A 8 -3.20 11.29 -1.09
CA ALA A 8 -2.87 10.03 -0.43
C ALA A 8 -3.84 9.72 0.72
N PHE A 9 -4.22 10.75 1.49
CA PHE A 9 -5.17 10.66 2.59
C PHE A 9 -6.64 10.77 2.15
N THR A 10 -6.94 10.78 0.85
CA THR A 10 -8.33 10.74 0.38
C THR A 10 -8.93 9.37 0.72
N GLY A 11 -10.14 9.34 1.29
CA GLY A 11 -10.77 8.12 1.81
C GLY A 11 -10.82 6.96 0.82
N SER A 12 -10.99 7.24 -0.48
CA SER A 12 -10.94 6.21 -1.52
C SER A 12 -9.56 5.58 -1.72
N VAL A 13 -8.49 6.37 -1.62
CA VAL A 13 -7.11 5.88 -1.76
C VAL A 13 -6.71 5.10 -0.52
N MET A 14 -7.00 5.64 0.67
CA MET A 14 -6.73 5.00 1.95
C MET A 14 -7.45 3.65 2.09
N ARG A 15 -8.75 3.58 1.75
CA ARG A 15 -9.53 2.34 1.85
C ARG A 15 -9.00 1.24 0.92
N ARG A 16 -8.62 1.60 -0.31
CA ARG A 16 -7.99 0.65 -1.25
C ARG A 16 -6.64 0.20 -0.75
N GLY A 17 -5.80 1.13 -0.31
CA GLY A 17 -4.48 0.82 0.26
C GLY A 17 -4.59 -0.16 1.42
N LEU A 18 -5.52 0.07 2.35
CA LEU A 18 -5.74 -0.81 3.50
C LEU A 18 -6.24 -2.19 3.07
N LEU A 19 -7.17 -2.27 2.11
CA LEU A 19 -7.65 -3.55 1.58
C LEU A 19 -6.50 -4.36 0.96
N TYR A 20 -5.62 -3.73 0.19
CA TYR A 20 -4.43 -4.38 -0.38
C TYR A 20 -3.45 -4.81 0.71
N ALA A 21 -3.23 -3.99 1.73
CA ALA A 21 -2.40 -4.33 2.88
C ALA A 21 -2.91 -5.59 3.59
N VAL A 22 -4.22 -5.70 3.78
CA VAL A 22 -4.83 -6.87 4.44
C VAL A 22 -4.80 -8.07 3.52
N VAL A 23 -5.38 -7.99 2.31
CA VAL A 23 -5.53 -9.17 1.45
C VAL A 23 -4.19 -9.63 0.91
N VAL A 24 -3.45 -8.74 0.23
CA VAL A 24 -2.18 -9.10 -0.40
C VAL A 24 -1.09 -9.25 0.66
N GLY A 25 -1.06 -8.38 1.67
CA GLY A 25 -0.08 -8.48 2.75
C GLY A 25 -0.22 -9.77 3.55
N SER A 26 -1.44 -10.22 3.89
CA SER A 26 -1.63 -11.51 4.57
C SER A 26 -1.19 -12.70 3.72
N VAL A 27 -1.49 -12.69 2.42
CA VAL A 27 -1.01 -13.74 1.50
C VAL A 27 0.52 -13.74 1.45
N LEU A 28 1.14 -12.57 1.30
CA LEU A 28 2.60 -12.45 1.24
C LEU A 28 3.27 -12.87 2.56
N VAL A 29 2.67 -12.55 3.71
CA VAL A 29 3.17 -13.03 5.02
C VAL A 29 3.08 -14.54 5.10
N GLY A 30 1.97 -15.14 4.66
CA GLY A 30 1.80 -16.60 4.62
C GLY A 30 2.88 -17.29 3.80
N ILE A 31 3.16 -16.83 2.59
CA ILE A 31 4.16 -17.48 1.72
C ILE A 31 5.62 -17.21 2.16
N ASN A 32 5.92 -16.04 2.74
CA ASN A 32 7.31 -15.66 3.07
C ASN A 32 7.71 -16.04 4.49
N HIS A 33 6.75 -16.09 5.41
CA HIS A 33 6.99 -16.22 6.84
C HIS A 33 6.10 -17.27 7.51
N GLY A 34 5.19 -17.93 6.78
CA GLY A 34 4.30 -18.95 7.32
C GLY A 34 5.05 -20.06 8.04
N ASP A 35 6.07 -20.64 7.41
CA ASP A 35 6.88 -21.71 8.00
C ASP A 35 7.52 -21.29 9.35
N ALA A 36 8.11 -20.10 9.41
CA ALA A 36 8.71 -19.58 10.64
C ALA A 36 7.68 -19.27 11.73
N ILE A 37 6.47 -18.82 11.36
CA ILE A 37 5.38 -18.57 12.29
C ILE A 37 4.88 -19.91 12.87
N LEU A 38 4.75 -20.94 12.03
CA LEU A 38 4.33 -22.28 12.44
C LEU A 38 5.35 -22.95 13.38
N HIS A 39 6.65 -22.75 13.15
CA HIS A 39 7.72 -23.26 13.99
C HIS A 39 8.03 -22.37 15.23
N GLY A 40 7.36 -21.22 15.37
CA GLY A 40 7.61 -20.29 16.48
C GLY A 40 8.92 -19.50 16.41
N ASP A 41 9.62 -19.52 15.27
CA ASP A 41 10.91 -18.86 15.04
C ASP A 41 10.72 -17.39 14.61
N VAL A 42 10.07 -16.60 15.47
CA VAL A 42 9.78 -15.19 15.22
C VAL A 42 10.72 -14.29 16.03
N ASP A 43 11.94 -14.10 15.52
CA ASP A 43 12.87 -13.12 16.07
C ASP A 43 12.51 -11.66 15.67
N GLY A 44 13.02 -10.67 16.41
CA GLY A 44 12.79 -9.25 16.15
C GLY A 44 13.22 -8.80 14.75
N GLY A 45 14.24 -9.42 14.16
CA GLY A 45 14.59 -9.21 12.75
C GLY A 45 13.48 -9.65 11.78
N ARG A 46 12.81 -10.76 12.08
CA ARG A 46 11.74 -11.35 11.26
C ARG A 46 10.44 -10.56 11.39
N LEU A 47 10.16 -10.00 12.58
CA LEU A 47 9.00 -9.12 12.80
C LEU A 47 9.04 -7.86 11.93
N ARG A 48 10.23 -7.26 11.76
CA ARG A 48 10.40 -6.11 10.84
C ARG A 48 10.12 -6.49 9.39
N ARG A 49 10.53 -7.69 8.96
CA ARG A 49 10.24 -8.18 7.61
C ARG A 49 8.74 -8.38 7.40
N ILE A 50 8.06 -9.03 8.34
CA ILE A 50 6.60 -9.20 8.33
C ILE A 50 5.89 -7.83 8.24
N ALA A 51 6.32 -6.85 9.03
CA ALA A 51 5.74 -5.50 8.99
C ALA A 51 5.92 -4.84 7.61
N LEU A 52 7.11 -4.97 6.99
CA LEU A 52 7.36 -4.47 5.64
C LEU A 52 6.52 -5.20 4.59
N THR A 53 6.32 -6.52 4.74
CA THR A 53 5.49 -7.32 3.83
C THR A 53 4.04 -6.82 3.76
N VAL A 54 3.50 -6.32 4.87
CA VAL A 54 2.16 -5.72 4.92
C VAL A 54 2.17 -4.26 4.47
N LEU A 55 3.24 -3.52 4.79
CA LEU A 55 3.37 -2.09 4.48
C LEU A 55 3.59 -1.82 2.99
N VAL A 56 4.34 -2.68 2.29
CA VAL A 56 4.67 -2.47 0.87
C VAL A 56 3.43 -2.42 -0.03
N PRO A 57 2.47 -3.37 0.04
CA PRO A 57 1.23 -3.32 -0.73
C PRO A 57 0.41 -2.04 -0.49
N PHE A 58 0.36 -1.56 0.76
CA PHE A 58 -0.30 -0.30 1.12
C PHE A 58 0.35 0.89 0.41
N LEU A 59 1.67 1.00 0.48
CA LEU A 59 2.42 2.12 -0.09
C LEU A 59 2.32 2.16 -1.61
N VAL A 60 2.44 1.00 -2.27
CA VAL A 60 2.30 0.88 -3.73
C VAL A 60 0.88 1.23 -4.16
N SER A 61 -0.15 0.68 -3.50
CA SER A 61 -1.55 1.03 -3.83
C SER A 61 -1.85 2.51 -3.63
N THR A 62 -1.28 3.13 -2.58
CA THR A 62 -1.48 4.56 -2.29
C THR A 62 -0.77 5.43 -3.33
N SER A 63 0.51 5.16 -3.63
CA SER A 63 1.30 5.95 -4.58
C SER A 63 0.74 5.88 -6.00
N SER A 64 0.39 4.68 -6.47
CA SER A 64 -0.29 4.48 -7.76
C SER A 64 -1.65 5.18 -7.79
N GLY A 65 -2.42 5.13 -6.70
CA GLY A 65 -3.70 5.82 -6.59
C GLY A 65 -3.57 7.35 -6.71
N VAL A 66 -2.58 7.95 -6.05
CA VAL A 66 -2.32 9.40 -6.17
C VAL A 66 -1.84 9.76 -7.56
N ALA A 67 -0.95 8.97 -8.16
CA ALA A 67 -0.44 9.19 -9.51
C ALA A 67 -1.57 9.19 -10.53
N ALA A 68 -2.49 8.22 -10.46
CA ALA A 68 -3.65 8.12 -11.36
C ALA A 68 -4.57 9.35 -11.24
N ILE A 69 -4.90 9.79 -10.02
CA ILE A 69 -5.76 10.96 -9.83
C ILE A 69 -5.10 12.23 -10.38
N ARG A 70 -3.79 12.39 -10.21
CA ARG A 70 -3.05 13.53 -10.75
C ARG A 70 -3.02 13.51 -12.28
N ALA A 71 -2.83 12.35 -12.89
CA ALA A 71 -2.86 12.19 -14.35
C ALA A 71 -4.24 12.59 -14.91
N MET A 72 -5.32 12.08 -14.31
CA MET A 72 -6.70 12.42 -14.73
C MET A 72 -7.03 13.90 -14.59
N ARG A 73 -6.51 14.59 -13.56
CA ARG A 73 -6.68 16.04 -13.40
C ARG A 73 -5.96 16.83 -14.50
N GLY A 74 -4.72 16.46 -14.81
CA GLY A 74 -3.96 17.09 -15.90
C GLY A 74 -4.66 16.98 -17.26
N SER A 75 -5.21 15.80 -17.57
CA SER A 75 -5.94 15.58 -18.83
C SER A 75 -7.24 16.38 -18.95
N ARG A 76 -7.89 16.72 -17.82
CA ARG A 76 -9.13 17.51 -17.80
C ARG A 76 -8.88 18.99 -18.06
N ASP A 77 -7.79 19.51 -17.50
CA ASP A 77 -7.38 20.91 -17.68
C ASP A 77 -6.92 21.21 -19.14
N GLU A 78 -6.51 20.18 -19.89
CA GLU A 78 -6.16 20.28 -21.32
C GLU A 78 -7.40 20.30 -22.24
N HIS A 79 -8.50 19.63 -21.86
CA HIS A 79 -9.75 19.62 -22.63
C HIS A 79 -10.62 20.87 -22.43
N GLU A 80 -10.41 21.62 -21.35
CA GLU A 80 -11.14 22.86 -21.04
C GLU A 80 -10.44 24.13 -21.60
N ARG A 81 -9.31 23.99 -22.30
CA ARG A 81 -8.57 25.08 -22.98
C ARG A 81 -8.74 25.01 -24.48
#